data_AF-A0A940ZC33-F1
#
_entry.id   AF-A0A940ZC33-F1
#
_cell.length_a   1.000
_cell.length_b   1.000
_cell.length_c   1.000
_cell.angle_alpha   90.00
_cell.angle_beta   90.00
_cell.angle_gamma   90.00
#
_symmetry.space_group_name_H-M   'P 1'
#
loop_
_entity.id
_entity.type
_entity.pdbx_description
1 polymer ?
#
loop_
_entity_poly.entity_id
_entity_poly.type
_entity_poly.pdbx_seq_one_letter_code
_entity_poly.pdbx_strand_id
1 'polypeptide(L)'
;MAPITVAEVVWVLESFYGYSKSQISETITQFLRSDGIEVFDQDLLIQALSLYHENNIDFADALLALFALSQDVNIVYSFNNHFGRIPGITKVQPGELPDYDKRGKP
;
A
#
# COMPACT_ATOMS: atom_id res chain seq x y z
N MET A 1 -13.37 -5.83 9.83
CA MET A 1 -11.92 -6.10 9.81
C MET A 1 -11.19 -4.81 9.51
N ALA A 2 -10.27 -4.41 10.38
CA ALA A 2 -9.53 -3.16 10.25
C ALA A 2 -8.32 -3.32 9.29
N PRO A 3 -7.88 -2.25 8.61
CA PRO A 3 -6.72 -2.29 7.72
C PRO A 3 -5.46 -2.82 8.40
N ILE A 4 -5.24 -2.44 9.67
CA ILE A 4 -4.12 -2.93 10.47
C ILE A 4 -4.14 -4.45 10.65
N THR A 5 -5.32 -5.06 10.81
CA THR A 5 -5.45 -6.51 10.92
C THR A 5 -5.04 -7.20 9.62
N VAL A 6 -5.41 -6.65 8.46
CA VAL A 6 -4.99 -7.18 7.15
C VAL A 6 -3.48 -7.04 6.98
N ALA A 7 -2.91 -5.89 7.38
CA ALA A 7 -1.47 -5.66 7.31
C ALA A 7 -0.66 -6.68 8.13
N GLU A 8 -1.08 -6.95 9.37
CA GLU A 8 -0.43 -7.97 10.22
C GLU A 8 -0.52 -9.37 9.61
N VAL A 9 -1.70 -9.74 9.08
CA VAL A 9 -1.87 -11.05 8.41
C VAL A 9 -0.96 -11.18 7.20
N VAL A 10 -0.93 -10.16 6.33
CA VAL A 10 -0.06 -10.14 5.15
C VAL A 10 1.41 -10.25 5.56
N TRP A 11 1.85 -9.46 6.55
CA TRP A 11 3.22 -9.48 7.03
C TRP A 11 3.63 -10.84 7.60
N VAL A 12 2.76 -11.49 8.38
CA VAL A 12 3.01 -12.84 8.93
C VAL A 12 3.09 -13.88 7.81
N LEU A 13 2.17 -13.85 6.85
CA LEU A 13 2.16 -14.78 5.72
C LEU A 13 3.41 -14.64 4.83
N GLU A 14 3.87 -13.40 4.61
CA GLU A 14 5.06 -13.14 3.82
C GLU A 14 6.34 -13.48 4.59
N SER A 15 6.49 -12.97 5.81
CA SER A 15 7.77 -13.00 6.53
C SER A 15 8.02 -14.34 7.22
N PHE A 16 7.01 -14.88 7.90
CA PHE A 16 7.16 -16.11 8.70
C PHE A 16 6.88 -17.36 7.87
N TYR A 17 5.82 -17.34 7.06
CA TYR A 17 5.42 -18.50 6.26
C TYR A 17 6.06 -18.51 4.86
N GLY A 18 6.63 -17.40 4.39
CA GLY A 18 7.36 -17.34 3.11
C GLY A 18 6.46 -17.46 1.87
N TYR A 19 5.16 -17.18 2.00
CA TYR A 19 4.27 -17.17 0.84
C TYR A 19 4.63 -16.02 -0.10
N SER A 20 4.48 -16.25 -1.42
CA SER A 20 4.72 -15.21 -2.40
C SER A 20 3.64 -14.11 -2.33
N LYS A 21 4.01 -12.88 -2.69
CA LYS A 21 3.07 -11.75 -2.76
C LYS A 21 1.84 -12.03 -3.63
N SER A 22 2.01 -12.79 -4.70
CA SER A 22 0.91 -13.22 -5.59
C SER A 22 -0.08 -14.12 -4.86
N GLN A 23 0.43 -15.17 -4.18
CA GLN A 23 -0.41 -16.08 -3.39
C GLN A 23 -1.16 -15.35 -2.28
N ILE A 24 -0.46 -14.44 -1.58
CA ILE A 24 -1.06 -13.63 -0.51
C ILE A 24 -2.15 -12.72 -1.08
N SER A 25 -1.84 -11.96 -2.13
CA SER A 25 -2.78 -11.02 -2.77
C SER A 25 -4.05 -11.72 -3.23
N GLU A 26 -3.93 -12.85 -3.93
CA GLU A 26 -5.07 -13.64 -4.39
C GLU A 26 -5.89 -14.18 -3.21
N THR A 27 -5.25 -14.85 -2.26
CA THR A 27 -5.94 -15.52 -1.14
C THR A 27 -6.65 -14.51 -0.23
N ILE A 28 -5.96 -13.43 0.14
CA ILE A 28 -6.55 -12.40 1.01
C ILE A 28 -7.65 -11.63 0.28
N THR A 29 -7.52 -11.39 -1.03
CA THR A 29 -8.61 -10.76 -1.81
C THR A 29 -9.86 -11.63 -1.81
N GLN A 30 -9.73 -12.94 -1.98
CA GLN A 30 -10.88 -13.87 -1.92
C GLN A 30 -11.48 -13.92 -0.51
N PHE A 31 -10.63 -13.95 0.52
CA PHE A 31 -11.06 -13.93 1.92
C PHE A 31 -11.85 -12.66 2.26
N LEU A 32 -11.36 -11.48 1.87
CA LEU A 32 -12.04 -10.21 2.13
C LEU A 32 -13.37 -10.08 1.37
N ARG A 33 -13.55 -10.78 0.26
CA ARG A 33 -14.81 -10.82 -0.51
C ARG A 33 -15.80 -11.87 -0.02
N SER A 34 -15.44 -12.66 0.99
CA SER A 34 -16.28 -13.76 1.47
C SER A 34 -17.48 -13.22 2.25
N ASP A 35 -18.64 -13.85 2.04
CA ASP A 35 -19.85 -13.54 2.80
C ASP A 35 -19.58 -13.67 4.31
N GLY A 36 -20.07 -12.70 5.09
CA GLY A 36 -19.88 -12.68 6.55
C GLY A 36 -18.58 -12.02 7.04
N ILE A 37 -17.72 -11.55 6.13
CA ILE A 37 -16.56 -10.73 6.49
C ILE A 37 -16.88 -9.26 6.27
N GLU A 38 -17.09 -8.51 7.35
CA GLU A 38 -17.21 -7.05 7.28
C GLU A 38 -15.81 -6.43 7.25
N VAL A 39 -15.56 -5.47 6.37
CA VAL A 39 -14.25 -4.85 6.14
C VAL A 39 -14.39 -3.33 6.09
N PHE A 40 -13.47 -2.61 6.73
CA PHE A 40 -13.39 -1.16 6.57
C PHE A 40 -12.71 -0.84 5.24
N ASP A 41 -13.43 -0.15 4.35
CA ASP A 41 -12.96 0.26 3.03
C ASP A 41 -12.34 -0.90 2.22
N GLN A 42 -13.20 -1.86 1.87
CA GLN A 42 -12.79 -3.08 1.17
C GLN A 42 -12.09 -2.78 -0.16
N ASP A 43 -12.55 -1.78 -0.90
CA ASP A 43 -11.99 -1.41 -2.20
C ASP A 43 -10.56 -0.89 -2.06
N LEU A 44 -10.27 -0.08 -1.04
CA LEU A 44 -8.90 0.36 -0.74
C LEU A 44 -7.98 -0.82 -0.42
N LEU A 45 -8.43 -1.78 0.39
CA LEU A 45 -7.62 -2.95 0.74
C LEU A 45 -7.34 -3.86 -0.45
N ILE A 46 -8.33 -4.09 -1.32
CA ILE A 46 -8.15 -4.89 -2.54
C ILE A 46 -7.17 -4.19 -3.50
N GLN A 47 -7.30 -2.87 -3.68
CA GLN A 47 -6.34 -2.11 -4.48
C GLN A 47 -4.93 -2.16 -3.89
N ALA A 48 -4.80 -2.09 -2.56
CA ALA A 48 -3.51 -2.21 -1.87
C ALA A 48 -2.89 -3.59 -2.06
N LEU A 49 -3.66 -4.67 -2.03
CA LEU A 49 -3.18 -6.05 -2.30
C LEU A 49 -2.70 -6.22 -3.75
N SER A 50 -3.39 -5.61 -4.72
CA SER A 50 -2.98 -5.61 -6.13
C SER A 50 -1.67 -4.82 -6.30
N LEU A 51 -1.60 -3.58 -5.82
CA LEU A 51 -0.41 -2.74 -5.91
C LEU A 51 0.81 -3.35 -5.17
N TYR A 52 0.58 -3.94 -4.00
CA TYR A 52 1.58 -4.71 -3.23
C TYR A 52 2.23 -5.81 -4.07
N HIS A 53 1.41 -6.61 -4.75
CA HIS A 53 1.85 -7.72 -5.56
C HIS A 53 2.53 -7.25 -6.86
N GLU A 54 1.89 -6.34 -7.59
CA GLU A 54 2.30 -5.90 -8.92
C GLU A 54 3.60 -5.09 -8.88
N ASN A 55 3.78 -4.23 -7.88
CA ASN A 55 4.94 -3.35 -7.76
C ASN A 55 6.04 -3.92 -6.87
N ASN A 56 5.81 -5.11 -6.30
CA ASN A 56 6.72 -5.76 -5.35
C ASN A 56 7.17 -4.80 -4.24
N ILE A 57 6.21 -4.24 -3.53
CA ILE A 57 6.41 -3.30 -2.40
C ILE A 57 5.82 -3.90 -1.13
N ASP A 58 5.96 -3.24 0.02
CA ASP A 58 5.36 -3.72 1.26
C ASP A 58 3.86 -3.37 1.28
N PHE A 59 3.02 -4.22 1.85
CA PHE A 59 1.56 -3.99 1.83
C PHE A 59 1.17 -2.71 2.57
N ALA A 60 1.85 -2.40 3.68
CA ALA A 60 1.64 -1.14 4.40
C ALA A 60 1.97 0.09 3.53
N ASP A 61 3.03 0.02 2.72
CA ASP A 61 3.40 1.10 1.80
C ASP A 61 2.36 1.28 0.69
N ALA A 62 1.86 0.16 0.13
CA ALA A 62 0.80 0.17 -0.87
C ALA A 62 -0.48 0.81 -0.33
N LEU A 63 -0.89 0.41 0.88
CA LEU A 63 -2.06 0.93 1.57
C LEU A 63 -1.94 2.44 1.87
N LEU A 64 -0.80 2.85 2.42
CA LEU A 64 -0.53 4.26 2.75
C LEU A 64 -0.50 5.13 1.49
N ALA A 65 0.10 4.65 0.41
CA ALA A 65 0.15 5.39 -0.85
C ALA A 65 -1.24 5.57 -1.47
N LEU A 66 -2.05 4.51 -1.53
CA LEU A 66 -3.42 4.62 -2.06
C LEU A 66 -4.30 5.52 -1.18
N PHE A 67 -4.13 5.44 0.14
CA PHE A 67 -4.80 6.36 1.06
C PHE A 67 -4.35 7.81 0.81
N ALA A 68 -3.06 8.09 0.65
CA ALA A 68 -2.57 9.43 0.35
C ALA A 68 -3.15 9.96 -0.98
N LEU A 69 -3.13 9.13 -2.02
CA LEU A 69 -3.68 9.47 -3.33
C LEU A 69 -5.19 9.73 -3.28
N SER A 70 -5.95 8.99 -2.45
CA SER A 70 -7.39 9.24 -2.28
C SER A 70 -7.70 10.56 -1.59
N GLN A 71 -6.70 11.16 -0.92
CA GLN A 71 -6.77 12.48 -0.30
C GLN A 71 -6.11 13.59 -1.14
N ASP A 72 -5.85 13.33 -2.43
CA ASP A 72 -5.11 14.22 -3.33
C ASP A 72 -3.68 14.58 -2.83
N VAL A 73 -3.10 13.73 -1.98
CA VAL A 73 -1.74 13.86 -1.48
C VAL A 73 -0.81 12.96 -2.28
N ASN A 74 0.11 13.57 -3.02
CA ASN A 74 1.10 12.84 -3.84
C ASN A 74 2.53 12.87 -3.28
N ILE A 75 2.84 13.71 -2.28
CA ILE A 75 4.14 13.69 -1.62
C ILE A 75 4.07 12.81 -0.38
N VAL A 76 4.96 11.81 -0.32
CA VAL A 76 5.11 10.97 0.88
C VAL A 76 6.54 11.06 1.40
N TYR A 77 6.67 11.48 2.66
CA TYR A 77 7.93 11.43 3.37
C TYR A 77 8.16 10.02 3.91
N SER A 78 9.21 9.34 3.44
CA SER A 78 9.48 7.96 3.86
C SER A 78 10.97 7.61 3.79
N PHE A 79 11.40 6.84 4.78
CA PHE A 79 12.72 6.19 4.78
C PHE A 79 12.73 4.92 3.92
N ASN A 80 11.57 4.34 3.59
CA ASN A 80 11.49 3.14 2.75
C ASN A 80 11.74 3.51 1.28
N ASN A 81 12.57 2.72 0.59
CA ASN A 81 12.86 2.93 -0.82
C ASN A 81 11.77 2.38 -1.75
N HIS A 82 10.82 1.60 -1.23
CA HIS A 82 9.74 1.00 -2.02
C HIS A 82 8.71 2.02 -2.52
N PHE A 83 8.47 3.12 -1.82
CA PHE A 83 7.52 4.17 -2.25
C PHE A 83 7.83 4.76 -3.63
N GLY A 84 9.09 4.80 -4.05
CA GLY A 84 9.47 5.29 -5.39
C GLY A 84 8.98 4.41 -6.54
N ARG A 85 8.45 3.21 -6.26
CA ARG A 85 7.86 2.30 -7.26
C ARG A 85 6.37 2.55 -7.48
N ILE A 86 5.74 3.45 -6.72
CA ILE A 86 4.29 3.63 -6.71
C ILE A 86 3.91 4.76 -7.68
N PRO A 87 3.11 4.49 -8.73
CA PRO A 87 2.66 5.53 -9.66
C PRO A 87 1.89 6.64 -8.93
N GLY A 88 2.21 7.88 -9.27
CA GLY A 88 1.54 9.06 -8.68
C GLY A 88 2.08 9.48 -7.31
N ILE A 89 3.03 8.75 -6.71
CA ILE A 89 3.70 9.17 -5.48
C ILE A 89 5.10 9.75 -5.77
N THR A 90 5.35 10.94 -5.25
CA THR A 90 6.67 11.53 -5.11
C THR A 90 7.20 11.21 -3.70
N LYS A 91 8.18 10.31 -3.60
CA LYS A 91 8.86 10.03 -2.33
C LYS A 91 9.87 11.13 -2.02
N VAL A 92 9.81 11.69 -0.81
CA VAL A 92 10.82 12.62 -0.28
C VAL A 92 11.46 12.01 0.97
N GLN A 93 12.77 12.20 1.17
CA GLN A 93 13.41 11.72 2.38
C GLN A 93 13.08 12.67 3.55
N PRO A 94 12.77 12.17 4.76
CA PRO A 94 12.55 13.03 5.91
C PRO A 94 13.77 13.94 6.17
N GLY A 95 13.54 15.26 6.22
CA GLY A 95 14.58 16.29 6.33
C GLY A 95 14.91 17.01 5.02
N GLU A 96 14.40 16.52 3.89
CA GLU A 96 14.54 17.16 2.58
C GLU A 96 13.30 17.98 2.20
N LEU A 97 13.45 18.94 1.29
CA LEU A 97 12.32 19.65 0.68
C LEU A 97 11.92 18.95 -0.62
N PRO A 98 10.62 18.89 -0.96
CA PRO A 98 10.17 18.41 -2.26
C PRO A 98 10.71 19.35 -3.35
N ASP A 99 11.14 18.77 -4.48
CA ASP A 99 11.46 19.57 -5.66
C ASP A 99 10.15 19.96 -6.35
N TYR A 100 9.91 21.27 -6.51
CA TYR A 100 8.68 21.78 -7.10
C TYR A 100 8.95 22.29 -8.51
N ASP A 101 8.08 21.92 -9.45
CA ASP A 101 8.07 22.50 -10.78
C ASP A 101 7.75 24.01 -10.74
N LYS A 102 7.92 24.69 -11.89
CA LYS A 102 7.66 26.14 -12.01
C LYS A 102 6.21 26.56 -11.72
N ARG A 103 5.28 25.60 -11.58
CA ARG A 103 3.87 25.79 -11.26
C ARG A 103 3.56 25.42 -9.80
N GLY A 104 4.57 25.10 -9.01
CA GLY A 104 4.43 24.72 -7.61
C GLY A 104 3.88 23.30 -7.41
N LYS A 105 3.94 22.44 -8.44
CA LYS A 105 3.62 21.02 -8.29
C LYS A 105 4.87 20.21 -7.97
N PRO A 106 4.82 19.30 -6.99
CA PRO A 106 5.89 18.34 -6.72
C PRO A 106 5.94 17.22 -7.77
#